data_AF-A0A945PYK6-F1
#
_entry.id   AF-A0A945PYK6-F1
#
_cell.length_a   1.000
_cell.length_b   1.000
_cell.length_c   1.000
_cell.angle_alpha   90.00
_cell.angle_beta   90.00
_cell.angle_gamma   90.00
#
_symmetry.space_group_name_H-M   'P 1'
#
loop_
_entity.id
_entity.type
_entity.pdbx_description
1 polymer ?
#
loop_
_entity_poly.entity_id
_entity_poly.type
_entity_poly.pdbx_seq_one_letter_code
_entity_poly.pdbx_strand_id
1 'polypeptide(L)'
;MSISSRYKGIVMGGAPSNDNAVAGYLSLLSGSGRFTDISYGATDRDSGFDVAVHLERTRYMAQAYVRTGGSYNGDADLRSKIFSCISGWLNGTPSNVNWWWGTIGWPKTSSEIGVLMKEALTTHNTGLRSSLVSYLISSSWSKIVNQAGANATDVQLVGLAAGAISDDYSLCSTVVNSMLSTVAYKSGNNDGMMTDASFTQHNIHGRQLYHNGYANVYLFGFINIANVVKGSSLQVPSSKDALIEDFFLNGIQNLIYGPHYSDVLVSGRGFAGNPNSMPNSARWRWPLEAFIAYAPSRKAELEVLHDRMMGVTSETTVANKMFWHTDFMTHIRPTYYTSVRGTSNRTVGNESLKGAGKLSYHMGDGVNMVLHHGDEYATILPVWNWRRLPGTTIEQRTDALPLVEGGTGGAGGTSYAGGVSDGRYG
;
A
#
# COMPACT_ATOMS: atom_id res chain seq x y z
N MET A 1 17.76 20.96 -3.87
CA MET A 1 16.32 21.00 -3.51
C MET A 1 16.16 20.49 -2.09
N SER A 2 15.35 21.15 -1.25
CA SER A 2 15.13 20.71 0.15
C SER A 2 14.25 19.44 0.20
N ILE A 3 14.28 18.74 1.34
CA ILE A 3 13.41 17.58 1.63
C ILE A 3 11.93 17.98 1.45
N SER A 4 11.51 19.12 1.99
CA SER A 4 10.12 19.57 1.86
C SER A 4 9.71 19.87 0.43
N SER A 5 10.60 20.46 -0.40
CA SER A 5 10.30 20.72 -1.81
C SER A 5 10.18 19.43 -2.62
N ARG A 6 11.01 18.41 -2.35
CA ARG A 6 10.88 17.09 -2.97
C ARG A 6 9.59 16.38 -2.55
N TYR A 7 9.25 16.43 -1.26
CA TYR A 7 7.99 15.89 -0.75
C TYR A 7 6.79 16.57 -1.43
N LYS A 8 6.78 17.91 -1.51
CA LYS A 8 5.73 18.66 -2.23
C LYS A 8 5.60 18.20 -3.69
N GLY A 9 6.72 17.96 -4.37
CA GLY A 9 6.73 17.43 -5.74
C GLY A 9 6.03 16.06 -5.87
N ILE A 10 6.29 15.14 -4.95
CA ILE A 10 5.65 13.81 -4.93
C ILE A 10 4.15 13.91 -4.70
N VAL A 11 3.71 14.75 -3.75
CA VAL A 11 2.28 14.97 -3.46
C VAL A 11 1.55 15.64 -4.63
N MET A 12 2.25 16.49 -5.41
CA MET A 12 1.70 17.13 -6.60
C MET A 12 1.63 16.19 -7.81
N GLY A 13 2.60 15.28 -7.97
CA GLY A 13 2.68 14.39 -9.14
C GLY A 13 1.59 13.31 -9.23
N GLY A 14 0.81 13.10 -8.16
CA GLY A 14 -0.21 12.05 -8.09
C GLY A 14 -1.67 12.52 -8.26
N ALA A 15 -1.94 13.81 -8.46
CA ALA A 15 -3.32 14.32 -8.44
C ALA A 15 -3.72 15.07 -9.72
N PRO A 16 -4.86 14.71 -10.35
CA PRO A 16 -5.39 15.49 -11.46
C PRO A 16 -5.78 16.91 -11.00
N SER A 17 -5.74 17.85 -11.94
CA SER A 17 -6.24 19.22 -11.75
C SER A 17 -7.72 19.17 -11.35
N ASN A 18 -8.06 19.73 -10.18
CA ASN A 18 -9.43 19.83 -9.72
C ASN A 18 -9.83 21.26 -9.36
N ASP A 19 -9.20 22.26 -10.01
CA ASP A 19 -9.53 23.69 -9.85
C ASP A 19 -11.05 23.91 -10.05
N ASN A 20 -11.68 23.14 -10.96
CA ASN A 20 -13.12 23.17 -11.22
C ASN A 20 -13.98 22.72 -10.04
N ALA A 21 -13.47 21.88 -9.14
CA ALA A 21 -14.22 21.40 -7.99
C ALA A 21 -14.10 22.31 -6.75
N VAL A 22 -13.09 23.18 -6.69
CA VAL A 22 -12.82 24.05 -5.54
C VAL A 22 -14.03 24.92 -5.20
N ALA A 23 -14.67 25.53 -6.22
CA ALA A 23 -15.87 26.35 -6.01
C ALA A 23 -17.02 25.55 -5.36
N GLY A 24 -17.20 24.29 -5.75
CA GLY A 24 -18.21 23.40 -5.16
C GLY A 24 -17.88 22.99 -3.72
N TYR A 25 -16.60 22.86 -3.37
CA TYR A 25 -16.21 22.63 -1.97
C TYR A 25 -16.44 23.87 -1.11
N LEU A 26 -16.09 25.05 -1.63
CA LEU A 26 -16.24 26.32 -0.92
C LEU A 26 -17.70 26.64 -0.58
N SER A 27 -18.65 26.29 -1.45
CA SER A 27 -20.09 26.50 -1.17
C SER A 27 -20.63 25.62 -0.04
N LEU A 28 -19.95 24.51 0.27
CA LEU A 28 -20.30 23.58 1.35
C LEU A 28 -19.54 23.86 2.64
N LEU A 29 -18.56 24.76 2.63
CA LEU A 29 -17.71 25.04 3.79
C LEU A 29 -18.40 26.01 4.76
N SER A 30 -18.67 25.54 5.98
CA SER A 30 -19.21 26.38 7.05
C SER A 30 -18.14 27.28 7.69
N GLY A 31 -18.57 28.28 8.46
CA GLY A 31 -17.67 29.15 9.24
C GLY A 31 -16.83 28.42 10.30
N SER A 32 -17.22 27.18 10.67
CA SER A 32 -16.46 26.32 11.59
C SER A 32 -15.25 25.63 10.95
N GLY A 33 -15.07 25.78 9.62
CA GLY A 33 -14.06 25.05 8.87
C GLY A 33 -14.46 23.59 8.60
N ARG A 34 -15.75 23.24 8.69
CA ARG A 34 -16.25 21.90 8.36
C ARG A 34 -17.25 21.97 7.21
N PHE A 35 -17.19 21.00 6.30
CA PHE A 35 -18.18 20.87 5.23
C PHE A 35 -19.53 20.40 5.79
N THR A 36 -20.62 21.02 5.34
CA THR A 36 -21.98 20.81 5.86
C THR A 36 -22.62 19.50 5.43
N ASP A 37 -22.11 18.87 4.38
CA ASP A 37 -22.59 17.61 3.81
C ASP A 37 -21.89 16.36 4.36
N ILE A 38 -21.02 16.52 5.38
CA ILE A 38 -20.26 15.42 5.99
C ILE A 38 -20.76 15.13 7.41
N SER A 39 -21.06 13.86 7.68
CA SER A 39 -21.49 13.36 8.99
C SER A 39 -20.29 12.99 9.88
N TYR A 40 -19.74 13.96 10.61
CA TYR A 40 -18.55 13.74 11.45
C TYR A 40 -18.75 12.94 12.74
N GLY A 41 -19.99 12.69 13.15
CA GLY A 41 -20.32 12.00 14.41
C GLY A 41 -20.39 10.47 14.32
N ALA A 42 -20.36 9.91 13.11
CA ALA A 42 -20.45 8.47 12.91
C ALA A 42 -19.13 7.77 13.26
N THR A 43 -19.21 6.69 14.02
CA THR A 43 -18.03 5.98 14.56
C THR A 43 -17.89 4.54 14.06
N ASP A 44 -18.83 4.07 13.24
CA ASP A 44 -18.80 2.73 12.65
C ASP A 44 -17.62 2.54 11.70
N ARG A 45 -17.41 1.32 11.21
CA ARG A 45 -16.23 0.98 10.40
C ARG A 45 -16.14 1.81 9.11
N ASP A 46 -17.27 2.05 8.46
CA ASP A 46 -17.33 2.63 7.12
C ASP A 46 -17.38 4.17 7.18
N SER A 47 -17.80 4.75 8.30
CA SER A 47 -17.77 6.21 8.52
C SER A 47 -16.41 6.86 8.31
N GLY A 48 -15.33 6.08 8.40
CA GLY A 48 -13.98 6.57 8.15
C GLY A 48 -13.79 7.11 6.73
N PHE A 49 -14.47 6.49 5.75
CA PHE A 49 -14.48 6.96 4.36
C PHE A 49 -15.25 8.28 4.23
N ASP A 50 -16.43 8.38 4.84
CA ASP A 50 -17.27 9.59 4.78
C ASP A 50 -16.53 10.79 5.35
N VAL A 51 -15.87 10.59 6.48
CA VAL A 51 -15.09 11.64 7.16
C VAL A 51 -13.83 11.99 6.38
N ALA A 52 -13.20 11.02 5.69
CA ALA A 52 -11.99 11.27 4.90
C ALA A 52 -12.21 12.29 3.77
N VAL A 53 -13.45 12.42 3.27
CA VAL A 53 -13.83 13.42 2.26
C VAL A 53 -13.46 14.84 2.68
N HIS A 54 -13.51 15.17 3.98
CA HIS A 54 -13.07 16.47 4.49
C HIS A 54 -11.60 16.74 4.13
N LEU A 55 -10.73 15.77 4.41
CA LEU A 55 -9.30 15.88 4.18
C LEU A 55 -8.99 15.83 2.68
N GLU A 56 -9.71 15.02 1.91
CA GLU A 56 -9.54 14.98 0.45
C GLU A 56 -9.88 16.32 -0.22
N ARG A 57 -11.02 16.91 0.11
CA ARG A 57 -11.40 18.25 -0.39
C ARG A 57 -10.38 19.31 0.02
N THR A 58 -9.95 19.28 1.27
CA THR A 58 -8.92 20.20 1.78
C THR A 58 -7.59 20.01 1.05
N ARG A 59 -7.20 18.78 0.73
CA ARG A 59 -6.00 18.48 -0.07
C ARG A 59 -6.14 19.02 -1.50
N TYR A 60 -7.29 18.84 -2.16
CA TYR A 60 -7.52 19.40 -3.49
C TYR A 60 -7.47 20.93 -3.50
N MET A 61 -8.04 21.58 -2.48
CA MET A 61 -7.91 23.03 -2.28
C MET A 61 -6.43 23.44 -2.10
N ALA A 62 -5.67 22.73 -1.27
CA ALA A 62 -4.24 22.98 -1.08
C ALA A 62 -3.43 22.80 -2.36
N GLN A 63 -3.76 21.79 -3.19
CA GLN A 63 -3.14 21.58 -4.49
C GLN A 63 -3.45 22.72 -5.47
N ALA A 64 -4.71 23.19 -5.52
CA ALA A 64 -5.09 24.34 -6.34
C ALA A 64 -4.36 25.62 -5.89
N TYR A 65 -4.20 25.82 -4.58
CA TYR A 65 -3.48 26.95 -4.01
C TYR A 65 -2.00 27.01 -4.41
N VAL A 66 -1.31 25.86 -4.47
CA VAL A 66 0.14 25.83 -4.78
C VAL A 66 0.47 25.59 -6.25
N ARG A 67 -0.53 25.36 -7.10
CA ARG A 67 -0.33 25.04 -8.52
C ARG A 67 0.05 26.28 -9.30
N THR A 68 1.28 26.32 -9.79
CA THR A 68 1.76 27.42 -10.63
C THR A 68 0.87 27.60 -11.87
N GLY A 69 0.39 28.81 -12.10
CA GLY A 69 -0.46 29.17 -13.24
C GLY A 69 -1.93 28.78 -13.13
N GLY A 70 -2.36 28.14 -12.03
CA GLY A 70 -3.78 27.85 -11.76
C GLY A 70 -4.55 29.08 -11.29
N SER A 71 -5.89 29.05 -11.41
CA SER A 71 -6.77 30.18 -11.05
C SER A 71 -6.74 30.55 -9.58
N TYR A 72 -6.33 29.61 -8.72
CA TYR A 72 -6.25 29.80 -7.27
C TYR A 72 -4.81 29.91 -6.74
N ASN A 73 -3.82 29.98 -7.63
CA ASN A 73 -2.42 30.03 -7.25
C ASN A 73 -2.12 31.22 -6.33
N GLY A 74 -1.74 30.94 -5.09
CA GLY A 74 -1.42 31.97 -4.11
C GLY A 74 -2.62 32.76 -3.58
N ASP A 75 -3.86 32.34 -3.88
CA ASP A 75 -5.08 33.07 -3.50
C ASP A 75 -5.25 33.16 -1.97
N ALA A 76 -5.44 34.39 -1.48
CA ALA A 76 -5.46 34.67 -0.06
C ALA A 76 -6.75 34.21 0.64
N ASP A 77 -7.89 34.23 -0.05
CA ASP A 77 -9.16 33.74 0.49
C ASP A 77 -9.10 32.21 0.61
N LEU A 78 -8.73 31.52 -0.47
CA LEU A 78 -8.57 30.07 -0.47
C LEU A 78 -7.60 29.61 0.61
N ARG A 79 -6.46 30.29 0.80
CA ARG A 79 -5.54 30.01 1.90
C ARG A 79 -6.24 30.07 3.26
N SER A 80 -7.05 31.11 3.50
CA SER A 80 -7.79 31.27 4.76
C SER A 80 -8.82 30.14 4.94
N LYS A 81 -9.51 29.73 3.87
CA LYS A 81 -10.43 28.59 3.88
C LYS A 81 -9.71 27.27 4.16
N ILE A 82 -8.55 27.02 3.57
CA ILE A 82 -7.73 25.84 3.87
C ILE A 82 -7.29 25.83 5.34
N PHE A 83 -6.85 26.97 5.88
CA PHE A 83 -6.49 27.06 7.30
C PHE A 83 -7.70 26.79 8.20
N SER A 84 -8.87 27.30 7.83
CA SER A 84 -10.13 27.03 8.52
C SER A 84 -10.45 25.52 8.50
N CYS A 85 -10.30 24.84 7.35
CA CYS A 85 -10.47 23.38 7.26
C CYS A 85 -9.51 22.62 8.19
N ILE A 86 -8.21 22.94 8.15
CA ILE A 86 -7.23 22.30 9.04
C ILE A 86 -7.61 22.53 10.50
N SER A 87 -8.00 23.75 10.87
CA SER A 87 -8.41 24.09 12.24
C SER A 87 -9.68 23.35 12.65
N GLY A 88 -10.68 23.28 11.76
CA GLY A 88 -11.94 22.57 11.97
C GLY A 88 -11.74 21.07 12.17
N TRP A 89 -10.78 20.46 11.46
CA TRP A 89 -10.37 19.07 11.65
C TRP A 89 -9.71 18.84 13.01
N LEU A 90 -8.74 19.70 13.38
CA LEU A 90 -7.98 19.57 14.62
C LEU A 90 -8.82 19.83 15.88
N ASN A 91 -9.82 20.71 15.80
CA ASN A 91 -10.70 21.06 16.92
C ASN A 91 -11.83 20.02 17.19
N GLY A 92 -11.83 18.90 16.49
CA GLY A 92 -12.85 17.86 16.65
C GLY A 92 -12.59 16.70 15.72
N THR A 93 -11.39 16.12 15.79
CA THR A 93 -11.02 14.96 14.99
C THR A 93 -11.94 13.79 15.35
N PRO A 94 -12.64 13.19 14.37
CA PRO A 94 -13.56 12.08 14.66
C PRO A 94 -12.85 10.84 15.20
N SER A 95 -13.61 9.92 15.77
CA SER A 95 -13.15 8.58 16.14
C SER A 95 -13.72 7.53 15.20
N ASN A 96 -13.06 6.37 15.11
CA ASN A 96 -13.53 5.25 14.29
C ASN A 96 -13.16 3.93 14.98
N VAL A 97 -14.05 2.94 14.92
CA VAL A 97 -13.77 1.58 15.46
C VAL A 97 -12.58 0.90 14.78
N ASN A 98 -12.29 1.26 13.52
CA ASN A 98 -11.10 0.84 12.82
C ASN A 98 -9.95 1.82 13.09
N TRP A 99 -9.06 1.44 14.01
CA TRP A 99 -7.87 2.22 14.41
C TRP A 99 -7.04 2.76 13.24
N TRP A 100 -7.02 2.03 12.11
CA TRP A 100 -6.26 2.39 10.92
C TRP A 100 -6.59 3.80 10.42
N TRP A 101 -7.86 4.23 10.52
CA TRP A 101 -8.26 5.58 10.10
C TRP A 101 -7.59 6.67 10.95
N GLY A 102 -7.63 6.51 12.28
CA GLY A 102 -7.07 7.48 13.21
C GLY A 102 -5.54 7.53 13.22
N THR A 103 -4.87 6.42 12.88
CA THR A 103 -3.40 6.32 12.94
C THR A 103 -2.71 6.43 11.57
N ILE A 104 -3.37 6.00 10.49
CA ILE A 104 -2.77 5.95 9.15
C ILE A 104 -3.60 6.78 8.17
N GLY A 105 -4.87 6.42 7.92
CA GLY A 105 -5.66 6.97 6.83
C GLY A 105 -5.77 8.49 6.88
N TRP A 106 -6.31 9.04 7.97
CA TRP A 106 -6.49 10.48 8.10
C TRP A 106 -5.16 11.22 8.29
N PRO A 107 -4.22 10.80 9.17
CA PRO A 107 -2.94 11.48 9.31
C PRO A 107 -2.13 11.53 8.00
N LYS A 108 -2.21 10.50 7.15
CA LYS A 108 -1.55 10.49 5.84
C LYS A 108 -2.04 11.63 4.95
N THR A 109 -3.35 11.78 4.76
CA THR A 109 -3.91 12.89 3.97
C THR A 109 -3.66 14.25 4.64
N SER A 110 -3.76 14.35 5.97
CA SER A 110 -3.40 15.58 6.70
C SER A 110 -1.93 15.97 6.51
N SER A 111 -1.03 14.99 6.41
CA SER A 111 0.40 15.22 6.19
C SER A 111 0.66 15.78 4.79
N GLU A 112 -0.05 15.30 3.77
CA GLU A 112 0.02 15.82 2.40
C GLU A 112 -0.45 17.28 2.34
N ILE A 113 -1.58 17.60 2.99
CA ILE A 113 -2.06 18.98 3.14
C ILE A 113 -1.00 19.86 3.78
N GLY A 114 -0.40 19.40 4.88
CA GLY A 114 0.63 20.15 5.60
C GLY A 114 1.88 20.42 4.77
N VAL A 115 2.35 19.43 4.01
CA VAL A 115 3.51 19.58 3.10
C VAL A 115 3.21 20.59 1.99
N LEU A 116 2.02 20.52 1.37
CA LEU A 116 1.60 21.49 0.36
C LEU A 116 1.55 22.91 0.94
N MET A 117 0.93 23.05 2.11
CA MET A 117 0.69 24.35 2.75
C MET A 117 1.86 24.86 3.60
N LYS A 118 2.99 24.15 3.67
CA LYS A 118 4.11 24.48 4.55
C LYS A 118 4.52 25.95 4.47
N GLU A 119 4.78 26.48 3.28
CA GLU A 119 5.23 27.87 3.08
C GLU A 119 4.20 28.88 3.62
N ALA A 120 2.92 28.67 3.31
CA ALA A 120 1.83 29.51 3.77
C ALA A 120 1.64 29.42 5.30
N LEU A 121 1.69 28.21 5.87
CA LEU A 121 1.60 27.99 7.31
C LEU A 121 2.77 28.67 8.06
N THR A 122 3.98 28.59 7.51
CA THR A 122 5.16 29.25 8.08
C THR A 122 5.02 30.76 8.10
N THR A 123 4.50 31.32 7.00
CA THR A 123 4.44 32.77 6.80
C THR A 123 3.25 33.40 7.51
N HIS A 124 2.11 32.69 7.59
CA HIS A 124 0.84 33.30 7.97
C HIS A 124 0.19 32.69 9.21
N ASN A 125 0.57 31.46 9.64
CA ASN A 125 -0.04 30.83 10.81
C ASN A 125 0.85 29.75 11.43
N THR A 126 1.91 30.18 12.13
CA THR A 126 2.86 29.28 12.80
C THR A 126 2.23 28.47 13.93
N GLY A 127 1.19 29.00 14.59
CA GLY A 127 0.40 28.25 15.58
C GLY A 127 -0.28 27.03 14.97
N LEU A 128 -1.00 27.21 13.86
CA LEU A 128 -1.65 26.11 13.14
C LEU A 128 -0.62 25.12 12.56
N ARG A 129 0.55 25.60 12.09
CA ARG A 129 1.68 24.74 11.68
C ARG A 129 2.05 23.79 12.82
N SER A 130 2.27 24.31 14.03
CA SER A 130 2.66 23.54 15.21
C SER A 130 1.55 22.58 15.68
N SER A 131 0.29 22.99 15.65
CA SER A 131 -0.85 22.11 15.97
C SER A 131 -0.96 20.95 14.99
N LEU A 132 -0.79 21.20 13.68
CA LEU A 132 -0.81 20.15 12.67
C LEU A 132 0.34 19.16 12.87
N VAL A 133 1.57 19.64 13.06
CA VAL A 133 2.73 18.77 13.34
C VAL A 133 2.49 17.92 14.59
N SER A 134 1.97 18.52 15.67
CA SER A 134 1.66 17.81 16.91
C SER A 134 0.61 16.72 16.70
N TYR A 135 -0.41 16.99 15.88
CA TYR A 135 -1.40 16.00 15.48
C TYR A 135 -0.77 14.83 14.72
N LEU A 136 0.05 15.10 13.69
CA LEU A 136 0.72 14.05 12.91
C LEU A 136 1.62 13.16 13.80
N ILE A 137 2.32 13.77 14.77
CA ILE A 137 3.18 13.03 15.70
C ILE A 137 2.36 12.16 16.66
N SER A 138 1.37 12.76 17.33
CA SER A 138 0.60 12.08 18.38
C SER A 138 -0.35 11.02 17.84
N SER A 139 -1.01 11.27 16.71
CA SER A 139 -1.95 10.34 16.09
C SER A 139 -1.28 9.20 15.33
N SER A 140 -0.11 9.46 14.70
CA SER A 140 0.54 8.53 13.78
C SER A 140 1.97 8.19 14.19
N TRP A 141 2.94 9.11 14.06
CA TRP A 141 4.37 8.78 14.19
C TRP A 141 4.72 8.11 15.54
N SER A 142 4.15 8.57 16.64
CA SER A 142 4.35 7.97 17.97
C SER A 142 3.89 6.52 18.09
N LYS A 143 3.07 6.04 17.14
CA LYS A 143 2.56 4.67 17.10
C LYS A 143 3.50 3.72 16.36
N ILE A 144 4.61 4.19 15.77
CA ILE A 144 5.56 3.36 15.02
C ILE A 144 6.03 2.12 15.81
N VAL A 145 6.14 2.22 17.13
CA VAL A 145 6.53 1.12 18.03
C VAL A 145 5.59 -0.09 17.97
N ASN A 146 4.36 0.11 17.49
CA ASN A 146 3.34 -0.94 17.36
C ASN A 146 3.10 -1.34 15.89
N GLN A 147 3.95 -0.90 14.96
CA GLN A 147 3.75 -1.12 13.53
C GLN A 147 4.90 -1.89 12.90
N ALA A 148 4.55 -2.70 11.89
CA ALA A 148 5.49 -3.46 11.07
C ALA A 148 5.00 -3.52 9.61
N GLY A 149 5.89 -3.92 8.70
CA GLY A 149 5.59 -4.02 7.27
C GLY A 149 4.98 -2.74 6.69
N ALA A 150 3.90 -2.89 5.94
CA ALA A 150 3.18 -1.79 5.29
C ALA A 150 2.69 -0.70 6.25
N ASN A 151 2.17 -1.09 7.41
CA ASN A 151 1.69 -0.11 8.39
C ASN A 151 2.84 0.76 8.94
N ALA A 152 4.04 0.18 9.10
CA ALA A 152 5.22 0.93 9.54
C ALA A 152 5.61 1.99 8.51
N THR A 153 5.63 1.62 7.22
CA THR A 153 6.01 2.56 6.15
C THR A 153 4.98 3.70 5.98
N ASP A 154 3.70 3.44 6.21
CA ASP A 154 2.66 4.49 6.21
C ASP A 154 2.86 5.48 7.38
N VAL A 155 3.14 4.99 8.58
CA VAL A 155 3.41 5.84 9.75
C VAL A 155 4.73 6.62 9.59
N GLN A 156 5.74 6.01 8.96
CA GLN A 156 7.01 6.67 8.63
C GLN A 156 6.82 7.80 7.61
N LEU A 157 5.96 7.65 6.60
CA LEU A 157 5.64 8.75 5.69
C LEU A 157 5.08 9.95 6.45
N VAL A 158 4.13 9.71 7.37
CA VAL A 158 3.55 10.77 8.20
C VAL A 158 4.60 11.43 9.09
N GLY A 159 5.50 10.66 9.70
CA GLY A 159 6.60 11.19 10.49
C GLY A 159 7.57 12.05 9.68
N LEU A 160 7.91 11.63 8.46
CA LEU A 160 8.80 12.38 7.57
C LEU A 160 8.15 13.70 7.13
N ALA A 161 6.86 13.67 6.83
CA ALA A 161 6.09 14.86 6.53
C ALA A 161 6.06 15.81 7.74
N ALA A 162 5.85 15.31 8.96
CA ALA A 162 5.89 16.13 10.17
C ALA A 162 7.25 16.85 10.33
N GLY A 163 8.37 16.13 10.18
CA GLY A 163 9.71 16.73 10.18
C GLY A 163 9.94 17.72 9.05
N ALA A 164 9.44 17.43 7.84
CA ALA A 164 9.56 18.32 6.70
C ALA A 164 8.73 19.60 6.87
N ILE A 165 7.53 19.52 7.47
CA ILE A 165 6.66 20.65 7.79
C ILE A 165 7.27 21.50 8.89
N SER A 166 7.88 20.89 9.91
CA SER A 166 8.46 21.58 11.06
C SER A 166 9.90 22.08 10.84
N ASP A 167 10.52 21.77 9.70
CA ASP A 167 11.96 22.02 9.44
C ASP A 167 12.88 21.31 10.46
N ASP A 168 12.41 20.20 11.03
CA ASP A 168 13.15 19.40 12.01
C ASP A 168 13.94 18.28 11.32
N TYR A 169 15.22 18.54 11.09
CA TYR A 169 16.14 17.56 10.51
C TYR A 169 16.32 16.33 11.40
N SER A 170 16.33 16.49 12.72
CA SER A 170 16.52 15.37 13.67
C SER A 170 15.34 14.41 13.61
N LEU A 171 14.11 14.93 13.51
CA LEU A 171 12.93 14.11 13.27
C LEU A 171 13.00 13.41 11.91
N CYS A 172 13.36 14.11 10.84
CA CYS A 172 13.55 13.50 9.52
C CYS A 172 14.56 12.35 9.56
N SER A 173 15.71 12.57 10.19
CA SER A 173 16.78 11.57 10.36
C SER A 173 16.29 10.35 11.14
N THR A 174 15.56 10.57 12.24
CA THR A 174 14.99 9.48 13.05
C THR A 174 14.02 8.62 12.24
N VAL A 175 13.13 9.26 11.48
CA VAL A 175 12.15 8.56 10.64
C VAL A 175 12.83 7.77 9.53
N VAL A 176 13.82 8.35 8.85
CA VAL A 176 14.57 7.66 7.79
C VAL A 176 15.29 6.45 8.37
N ASN A 177 15.98 6.58 9.51
CA ASN A 177 16.63 5.44 10.16
C ASN A 177 15.64 4.35 10.58
N SER A 178 14.46 4.73 11.05
CA SER A 178 13.37 3.78 11.31
C SER A 178 12.96 3.05 10.04
N MET A 179 12.78 3.75 8.92
CA MET A 179 12.46 3.12 7.62
C MET A 179 13.58 2.18 7.16
N LEU A 180 14.85 2.59 7.23
CA LEU A 180 15.98 1.74 6.82
C LEU A 180 16.05 0.43 7.63
N SER A 181 15.56 0.43 8.88
CA SER A 181 15.47 -0.77 9.71
C SER A 181 14.33 -1.73 9.27
N THR A 182 13.30 -1.23 8.59
CA THR A 182 12.22 -2.07 8.06
C THR A 182 12.61 -2.75 6.75
N VAL A 183 13.52 -2.15 5.97
CA VAL A 183 14.10 -2.70 4.74
C VAL A 183 15.17 -3.72 5.08
N ALA A 184 14.73 -4.89 5.51
CA ALA A 184 15.55 -6.04 5.83
C ALA A 184 14.71 -7.31 5.70
N TYR A 185 15.35 -8.43 5.37
CA TYR A 185 14.68 -9.72 5.46
C TYR A 185 14.30 -10.03 6.90
N LYS A 186 13.08 -10.52 7.07
CA LYS A 186 12.51 -10.93 8.33
C LYS A 186 12.64 -12.44 8.50
N SER A 187 12.56 -12.87 9.75
CA SER A 187 12.57 -14.27 10.15
C SER A 187 11.33 -14.57 11.00
N GLY A 188 11.03 -15.86 11.19
CA GLY A 188 9.92 -16.27 12.05
C GLY A 188 8.57 -15.80 11.50
N ASN A 189 7.72 -15.28 12.38
CA ASN A 189 6.34 -14.88 12.04
C ASN A 189 6.19 -13.34 11.97
N ASN A 190 7.22 -12.64 11.48
CA ASN A 190 7.26 -11.18 11.45
C ASN A 190 6.81 -10.62 10.10
N ASP A 191 6.07 -9.52 10.11
CA ASP A 191 5.63 -8.84 8.89
C ASP A 191 6.81 -8.22 8.11
N GLY A 192 6.83 -8.40 6.79
CA GLY A 192 7.82 -7.86 5.88
C GLY A 192 8.31 -8.84 4.82
N MET A 193 9.42 -8.47 4.17
CA MET A 193 10.11 -9.27 3.16
C MET A 193 10.81 -10.46 3.82
N MET A 194 10.68 -11.65 3.25
CA MET A 194 11.37 -12.87 3.68
C MET A 194 12.56 -13.16 2.77
N THR A 195 13.47 -14.03 3.20
CA THR A 195 14.70 -14.34 2.44
C THR A 195 14.46 -15.09 1.13
N ASP A 196 13.26 -15.63 0.90
CA ASP A 196 12.82 -16.20 -0.38
C ASP A 196 12.16 -15.18 -1.30
N ALA A 197 12.21 -13.89 -0.93
CA ALA A 197 11.51 -12.77 -1.55
C ALA A 197 9.97 -12.86 -1.48
N SER A 198 9.39 -13.70 -0.63
CA SER A 198 7.97 -13.59 -0.26
C SER A 198 7.76 -12.36 0.63
N PHE A 199 6.56 -11.78 0.58
CA PHE A 199 6.15 -10.72 1.50
C PHE A 199 4.98 -11.18 2.35
N THR A 200 5.11 -11.00 3.66
CA THR A 200 4.08 -11.38 4.61
C THR A 200 3.59 -10.19 5.43
N GLN A 201 2.30 -10.19 5.75
CA GLN A 201 1.69 -9.19 6.61
C GLN A 201 0.49 -9.82 7.32
N HIS A 202 0.15 -9.34 8.51
CA HIS A 202 -0.93 -9.90 9.34
C HIS A 202 -0.60 -11.31 9.80
N ASN A 203 0.64 -11.49 10.24
CA ASN A 203 1.13 -12.75 10.74
C ASN A 203 0.61 -13.07 12.16
N ILE A 204 -0.70 -12.95 12.40
CA ILE A 204 -1.32 -13.13 13.72
C ILE A 204 -1.42 -14.62 14.07
N HIS A 205 -1.89 -15.43 13.12
CA HIS A 205 -2.14 -16.87 13.30
C HIS A 205 -1.23 -17.75 12.43
N GLY A 206 -0.21 -17.15 11.81
CA GLY A 206 0.74 -17.79 10.92
C GLY A 206 1.14 -16.83 9.80
N ARG A 207 2.20 -17.15 9.06
CA ARG A 207 2.66 -16.28 7.98
C ARG A 207 1.64 -16.20 6.86
N GLN A 208 1.27 -14.98 6.50
CA GLN A 208 0.28 -14.73 5.45
C GLN A 208 0.91 -14.04 4.24
N LEU A 209 0.89 -14.72 3.10
CA LEU A 209 1.42 -14.22 1.83
C LEU A 209 0.56 -13.07 1.27
N TYR A 210 1.19 -11.91 1.01
CA TYR A 210 0.45 -10.67 0.79
C TYR A 210 1.13 -9.68 -0.19
N HIS A 211 1.63 -10.17 -1.33
CA HIS A 211 2.22 -9.30 -2.34
C HIS A 211 1.21 -8.32 -2.94
N ASN A 212 0.06 -8.81 -3.41
CA ASN A 212 -0.88 -8.02 -4.20
C ASN A 212 -1.64 -6.93 -3.42
N GLY A 213 -1.35 -6.76 -2.13
CA GLY A 213 -1.86 -5.70 -1.28
C GLY A 213 -0.77 -5.07 -0.42
N TYR A 214 -0.44 -5.65 0.74
CA TYR A 214 0.46 -5.00 1.69
C TYR A 214 1.89 -4.80 1.18
N ALA A 215 2.44 -5.67 0.34
CA ALA A 215 3.76 -5.40 -0.24
C ALA A 215 3.76 -4.16 -1.15
N ASN A 216 2.66 -3.91 -1.86
CA ASN A 216 2.48 -2.70 -2.65
C ASN A 216 2.49 -1.45 -1.77
N VAL A 217 1.76 -1.47 -0.65
CA VAL A 217 1.74 -0.37 0.34
C VAL A 217 3.12 -0.16 0.96
N TYR A 218 3.82 -1.24 1.30
CA TYR A 218 5.19 -1.20 1.82
C TYR A 218 6.15 -0.53 0.84
N LEU A 219 6.15 -0.96 -0.42
CA LEU A 219 6.95 -0.36 -1.48
C LEU A 219 6.58 1.11 -1.71
N PHE A 220 5.29 1.44 -1.64
CA PHE A 220 4.83 2.83 -1.75
C PHE A 220 5.46 3.73 -0.70
N GLY A 221 5.44 3.32 0.57
CA GLY A 221 6.07 4.11 1.62
C GLY A 221 7.60 4.19 1.47
N PHE A 222 8.25 3.07 1.19
CA PHE A 222 9.71 3.05 0.97
C PHE A 222 10.13 3.97 -0.18
N ILE A 223 9.57 3.77 -1.38
CA ILE A 223 10.01 4.47 -2.60
C ILE A 223 9.75 5.97 -2.49
N ASN A 224 8.63 6.38 -1.89
CA ASN A 224 8.37 7.80 -1.67
C ASN A 224 9.36 8.41 -0.69
N ILE A 225 9.62 7.77 0.46
CA ILE A 225 10.65 8.25 1.40
C ILE A 225 12.01 8.34 0.69
N ALA A 226 12.41 7.30 -0.04
CA ALA A 226 13.67 7.25 -0.77
C ALA A 226 13.80 8.42 -1.77
N ASN A 227 12.75 8.70 -2.55
CA ASN A 227 12.72 9.83 -3.48
C ASN A 227 12.78 11.19 -2.77
N VAL A 228 12.10 11.36 -1.63
CA VAL A 228 12.15 12.60 -0.83
C VAL A 228 13.59 12.92 -0.37
N VAL A 229 14.32 11.90 0.08
CA VAL A 229 15.65 12.08 0.69
C VAL A 229 16.82 11.89 -0.28
N LYS A 230 16.56 11.49 -1.53
CA LYS A 230 17.58 11.27 -2.57
C LYS A 230 18.52 12.47 -2.71
N GLY A 231 19.83 12.26 -2.72
CA GLY A 231 20.82 13.34 -2.85
C GLY A 231 20.88 14.31 -1.66
N SER A 232 20.36 13.91 -0.49
CA SER A 232 20.64 14.57 0.79
C SER A 232 21.56 13.70 1.65
N SER A 233 21.98 14.22 2.80
CA SER A 233 22.68 13.43 3.83
C SER A 233 21.87 12.26 4.39
N LEU A 234 20.55 12.24 4.16
CA LEU A 234 19.64 11.15 4.55
C LEU A 234 19.36 10.17 3.40
N GLN A 235 20.11 10.23 2.30
CA GLN A 235 19.91 9.33 1.17
C GLN A 235 19.98 7.86 1.60
N VAL A 236 19.08 7.05 1.02
CA VAL A 236 19.06 5.60 1.22
C VAL A 236 20.38 4.98 0.76
N PRO A 237 21.03 4.13 1.58
CA PRO A 237 22.22 3.41 1.16
C PRO A 237 21.91 2.40 0.05
N SER A 238 22.83 2.21 -0.90
CA SER A 238 22.68 1.27 -2.02
C SER A 238 22.41 -0.18 -1.57
N SER A 239 22.86 -0.58 -0.38
CA SER A 239 22.56 -1.90 0.18
C SER A 239 21.08 -2.12 0.48
N LYS A 240 20.31 -1.05 0.73
CA LYS A 240 18.85 -1.12 0.91
C LYS A 240 18.14 -1.12 -0.44
N ASP A 241 18.62 -0.36 -1.41
CA ASP A 241 18.12 -0.41 -2.78
C ASP A 241 18.27 -1.81 -3.37
N ALA A 242 19.41 -2.47 -3.13
CA ALA A 242 19.67 -3.84 -3.56
C ALA A 242 18.62 -4.85 -3.04
N LEU A 243 18.12 -4.67 -1.81
CA LEU A 243 17.06 -5.51 -1.26
C LEU A 243 15.72 -5.29 -1.97
N ILE A 244 15.42 -4.06 -2.38
CA ILE A 244 14.18 -3.71 -3.08
C ILE A 244 14.23 -4.16 -4.54
N GLU A 245 15.36 -3.98 -5.20
CA GLU A 245 15.62 -4.56 -6.51
C GLU A 245 15.48 -6.10 -6.47
N ASP A 246 15.98 -6.77 -5.43
CA ASP A 246 15.86 -8.22 -5.26
C ASP A 246 14.39 -8.61 -5.07
N PHE A 247 13.66 -7.84 -4.28
CA PHE A 247 12.25 -8.06 -4.06
C PHE A 247 11.42 -7.94 -5.35
N PHE A 248 11.77 -7.02 -6.25
CA PHE A 248 11.14 -6.94 -7.58
C PHE A 248 11.51 -8.13 -8.47
N LEU A 249 12.81 -8.41 -8.63
CA LEU A 249 13.32 -9.34 -9.64
C LEU A 249 13.20 -10.80 -9.21
N ASN A 250 13.40 -11.10 -7.93
CA ASN A 250 13.30 -12.45 -7.36
C ASN A 250 11.96 -12.71 -6.67
N GLY A 251 11.20 -11.68 -6.29
CA GLY A 251 9.86 -11.81 -5.72
C GLY A 251 8.77 -11.57 -6.75
N ILE A 252 8.43 -10.30 -6.98
CA ILE A 252 7.26 -9.85 -7.75
C ILE A 252 7.23 -10.40 -9.18
N GLN A 253 8.38 -10.46 -9.86
CA GLN A 253 8.47 -11.00 -11.22
C GLN A 253 7.96 -12.44 -11.35
N ASN A 254 8.08 -13.25 -10.28
CA ASN A 254 7.62 -14.64 -10.29
C ASN A 254 6.11 -14.77 -10.04
N LEU A 255 5.41 -13.67 -9.82
CA LEU A 255 3.98 -13.63 -9.49
C LEU A 255 3.14 -13.07 -10.64
N ILE A 256 3.79 -12.66 -11.74
CA ILE A 256 3.14 -12.02 -12.87
C ILE A 256 3.20 -12.92 -14.11
N TYR A 257 2.18 -12.82 -14.96
CA TYR A 257 2.19 -13.45 -16.28
C TYR A 257 1.58 -12.50 -17.30
N GLY A 258 2.46 -11.89 -18.10
CA GLY A 258 2.10 -10.81 -19.03
C GLY A 258 1.45 -9.61 -18.32
N PRO A 259 0.69 -8.78 -19.06
CA PRO A 259 0.00 -7.63 -18.49
C PRO A 259 -1.29 -7.98 -17.74
N HIS A 260 -1.86 -9.17 -17.99
CA HIS A 260 -3.20 -9.52 -17.56
C HIS A 260 -3.27 -10.21 -16.19
N TYR A 261 -2.15 -10.76 -15.69
CA TYR A 261 -2.18 -11.58 -14.48
C TYR A 261 -1.13 -11.18 -13.44
N SER A 262 -1.60 -11.05 -12.20
CA SER A 262 -0.78 -11.06 -10.99
C SER A 262 -1.42 -12.05 -10.03
N ASP A 263 -0.66 -12.98 -9.44
CA ASP A 263 -1.25 -14.17 -8.85
C ASP A 263 -2.31 -13.88 -7.77
N VAL A 264 -3.54 -14.36 -7.94
CA VAL A 264 -4.61 -14.06 -6.97
C VAL A 264 -4.32 -14.64 -5.59
N LEU A 265 -3.58 -15.76 -5.53
CA LEU A 265 -3.25 -16.47 -4.31
C LEU A 265 -2.34 -15.63 -3.41
N VAL A 266 -1.70 -14.55 -3.88
CA VAL A 266 -0.85 -13.68 -3.06
C VAL A 266 -1.54 -12.39 -2.60
N SER A 267 -2.87 -12.35 -2.60
CA SER A 267 -3.67 -11.13 -2.38
C SER A 267 -4.22 -10.92 -0.97
N GLY A 268 -4.06 -11.90 -0.07
CA GLY A 268 -4.76 -11.90 1.22
C GLY A 268 -6.27 -11.68 1.02
N ARG A 269 -6.89 -10.77 1.78
CA ARG A 269 -8.31 -10.40 1.55
C ARG A 269 -8.53 -9.40 0.40
N GLY A 270 -7.44 -8.87 -0.18
CA GLY A 270 -7.47 -7.75 -1.12
C GLY A 270 -8.14 -8.05 -2.47
N PHE A 271 -8.23 -9.33 -2.86
CA PHE A 271 -8.98 -9.72 -4.07
C PHE A 271 -10.47 -9.40 -3.95
N ALA A 272 -11.02 -9.28 -2.72
CA ALA A 272 -12.40 -8.91 -2.49
C ALA A 272 -12.67 -7.39 -2.66
N GLY A 273 -11.62 -6.56 -2.79
CA GLY A 273 -11.75 -5.11 -2.96
C GLY A 273 -12.23 -4.68 -4.34
N ASN A 274 -12.06 -5.53 -5.36
CA ASN A 274 -12.71 -5.38 -6.65
C ASN A 274 -13.37 -6.71 -7.02
N PRO A 275 -14.66 -6.91 -6.70
CA PRO A 275 -15.31 -8.20 -6.89
C PRO A 275 -15.39 -8.60 -8.36
N ASN A 276 -15.22 -7.66 -9.30
CA ASN A 276 -15.47 -7.87 -10.72
C ASN A 276 -14.21 -8.14 -11.55
N SER A 277 -13.01 -8.05 -10.97
CA SER A 277 -11.78 -8.24 -11.73
C SER A 277 -10.68 -8.93 -10.93
N MET A 278 -10.03 -9.90 -11.57
CA MET A 278 -8.84 -10.54 -11.02
C MET A 278 -7.67 -9.53 -10.92
N PRO A 279 -6.78 -9.72 -9.94
CA PRO A 279 -5.48 -9.06 -9.92
C PRO A 279 -4.69 -9.17 -11.24
N ASN A 280 -4.28 -8.02 -11.78
CA ASN A 280 -3.37 -7.94 -12.94
C ASN A 280 -2.05 -7.22 -12.60
N SER A 281 -1.13 -7.20 -13.56
CA SER A 281 0.22 -6.63 -13.44
C SER A 281 0.24 -5.11 -13.27
N ALA A 282 -0.80 -4.40 -13.72
CA ALA A 282 -0.87 -2.93 -13.63
C ALA A 282 -0.82 -2.40 -12.19
N ARG A 283 -1.14 -3.21 -11.17
CA ARG A 283 -0.96 -2.81 -9.75
C ARG A 283 0.51 -2.46 -9.43
N TRP A 284 1.45 -3.11 -10.10
CA TRP A 284 2.88 -2.96 -9.86
C TRP A 284 3.49 -1.84 -10.69
N ARG A 285 2.71 -1.23 -11.59
CA ARG A 285 3.14 -0.14 -12.47
C ARG A 285 3.72 1.02 -11.69
N TRP A 286 2.92 1.64 -10.80
CA TRP A 286 3.37 2.80 -10.03
C TRP A 286 4.65 2.52 -9.22
N PRO A 287 4.74 1.47 -8.37
CA PRO A 287 5.93 1.27 -7.57
C PRO A 287 7.16 0.94 -8.45
N LEU A 288 6.98 0.19 -9.54
CA LEU A 288 8.08 -0.13 -10.45
C LEU A 288 8.58 1.12 -11.21
N GLU A 289 7.68 1.90 -11.80
CA GLU A 289 8.02 3.15 -12.51
C GLU A 289 8.69 4.16 -11.58
N ALA A 290 8.15 4.35 -10.36
CA ALA A 290 8.71 5.26 -9.37
C ALA A 290 10.11 4.81 -8.90
N PHE A 291 10.34 3.50 -8.79
CA PHE A 291 11.66 2.97 -8.45
C PHE A 291 12.63 3.04 -9.63
N ILE A 292 12.20 2.76 -10.87
CA ILE A 292 13.03 2.97 -12.07
C ILE A 292 13.47 4.43 -12.20
N ALA A 293 12.55 5.38 -11.96
CA ALA A 293 12.85 6.82 -11.94
C ALA A 293 13.79 7.21 -10.79
N TYR A 294 13.75 6.47 -9.67
CA TYR A 294 14.73 6.58 -8.59
C TYR A 294 16.15 6.16 -9.04
N ALA A 295 16.31 5.54 -10.21
CA ALA A 295 17.58 5.15 -10.83
C ALA A 295 18.45 4.22 -9.96
N PRO A 296 17.92 3.05 -9.56
CA PRO A 296 18.65 2.02 -8.84
C PRO A 296 19.70 1.38 -9.76
N SER A 297 20.64 0.62 -9.17
CA SER A 297 21.76 0.03 -9.89
C SER A 297 21.33 -0.98 -10.97
N ARG A 298 20.25 -1.74 -10.72
CA ARG A 298 19.67 -2.73 -11.65
C ARG A 298 18.51 -2.17 -12.49
N LYS A 299 18.52 -0.86 -12.78
CA LYS A 299 17.48 -0.17 -13.56
C LYS A 299 17.11 -0.90 -14.86
N ALA A 300 18.10 -1.37 -15.62
CA ALA A 300 17.86 -2.04 -16.90
C ALA A 300 17.04 -3.34 -16.76
N GLU A 301 17.32 -4.16 -15.73
CA GLU A 301 16.55 -5.38 -15.46
C GLU A 301 15.11 -5.05 -15.04
N LEU A 302 14.93 -3.97 -14.28
CA LEU A 302 13.61 -3.48 -13.86
C LEU A 302 12.81 -2.91 -15.04
N GLU A 303 13.46 -2.28 -16.01
CA GLU A 303 12.82 -1.82 -17.26
C GLU A 303 12.31 -3.00 -18.09
N VAL A 304 13.09 -4.09 -18.19
CA VAL A 304 12.61 -5.33 -18.84
C VAL A 304 11.41 -5.93 -18.10
N LEU A 305 11.42 -5.90 -16.76
CA LEU A 305 10.26 -6.32 -15.97
C LEU A 305 9.02 -5.44 -16.25
N HIS A 306 9.22 -4.12 -16.34
CA HIS A 306 8.16 -3.16 -16.66
C HIS A 306 7.56 -3.42 -18.03
N ASP A 307 8.38 -3.61 -19.06
CA ASP A 307 7.92 -3.89 -20.42
C ASP A 307 7.04 -5.14 -20.48
N ARG A 308 7.38 -6.19 -19.72
CA ARG A 308 6.53 -7.39 -19.59
C ARG A 308 5.21 -7.10 -18.89
N MET A 309 5.24 -6.37 -17.77
CA MET A 309 4.04 -5.99 -17.01
C MET A 309 3.09 -5.10 -17.83
N MET A 310 3.63 -4.32 -18.75
CA MET A 310 2.86 -3.36 -19.57
C MET A 310 2.49 -3.92 -20.96
N GLY A 311 2.92 -5.14 -21.29
CA GLY A 311 2.65 -5.77 -22.59
C GLY A 311 3.40 -5.13 -23.76
N VAL A 312 4.52 -4.43 -23.48
CA VAL A 312 5.41 -3.86 -24.50
C VAL A 312 6.19 -4.98 -25.21
N THR A 313 6.45 -6.08 -24.51
CA THR A 313 7.08 -7.29 -25.05
C THR A 313 6.21 -8.52 -24.80
N SER A 314 6.29 -9.51 -25.70
CA SER A 314 5.71 -10.85 -25.53
C SER A 314 6.66 -11.83 -24.83
N GLU A 315 7.89 -11.41 -24.52
CA GLU A 315 8.82 -12.23 -23.75
C GLU A 315 8.30 -12.43 -22.33
N THR A 316 8.54 -13.61 -21.77
CA THR A 316 8.21 -13.93 -20.39
C THR A 316 9.43 -14.46 -19.65
N THR A 317 9.36 -14.43 -18.32
CA THR A 317 10.35 -15.07 -17.47
C THR A 317 10.23 -16.59 -17.62
N VAL A 318 11.36 -17.30 -17.70
CA VAL A 318 11.39 -18.76 -17.55
C VAL A 318 11.93 -19.07 -16.17
N ALA A 319 11.08 -19.56 -15.29
CA ALA A 319 11.45 -19.81 -13.91
C ALA A 319 10.63 -20.94 -13.29
N ASN A 320 11.18 -21.54 -12.25
CA ASN A 320 10.42 -22.24 -11.22
C ASN A 320 10.92 -21.70 -9.88
N LYS A 321 10.00 -21.37 -8.98
CA LYS A 321 10.35 -20.77 -7.69
C LYS A 321 9.46 -21.30 -6.59
N MET A 322 10.11 -21.85 -5.56
CA MET A 322 9.49 -22.15 -4.28
C MET A 322 9.69 -20.97 -3.32
N PHE A 323 8.59 -20.38 -2.85
CA PHE A 323 8.56 -19.44 -1.74
C PHE A 323 8.34 -20.24 -0.44
N TRP A 324 9.43 -20.82 0.06
CA TRP A 324 9.41 -21.78 1.17
C TRP A 324 9.00 -21.20 2.52
N HIS A 325 9.06 -19.87 2.70
CA HIS A 325 8.51 -19.24 3.92
C HIS A 325 6.98 -19.25 3.93
N THR A 326 6.34 -19.31 2.76
CA THR A 326 4.89 -19.11 2.59
C THR A 326 4.15 -20.23 1.86
N ASP A 327 4.78 -21.39 1.70
CA ASP A 327 4.17 -22.60 1.10
C ASP A 327 3.54 -22.36 -0.28
N PHE A 328 4.21 -21.55 -1.10
CA PHE A 328 3.73 -21.13 -2.41
C PHE A 328 4.78 -21.41 -3.47
N MET A 329 4.36 -21.95 -4.61
CA MET A 329 5.26 -22.27 -5.72
C MET A 329 4.72 -21.72 -7.02
N THR A 330 5.62 -21.28 -7.89
CA THR A 330 5.32 -20.78 -9.23
C THR A 330 6.18 -21.48 -10.27
N HIS A 331 5.64 -21.62 -11.47
CA HIS A 331 6.32 -22.19 -12.61
C HIS A 331 5.88 -21.44 -13.87
N ILE A 332 6.86 -20.81 -14.54
CA ILE A 332 6.62 -19.92 -15.66
C ILE A 332 7.38 -20.45 -16.88
N ARG A 333 6.68 -20.50 -18.00
CA ARG A 333 7.18 -20.90 -19.32
C ARG A 333 6.68 -19.94 -20.38
N PRO A 334 7.28 -19.96 -21.59
CA PRO A 334 6.85 -19.11 -22.69
C PRO A 334 5.35 -19.16 -22.97
N THR A 335 4.74 -20.33 -22.84
CA THR A 335 3.35 -20.58 -23.25
C THR A 335 2.38 -20.85 -22.10
N TYR A 336 2.86 -20.88 -20.85
CA TYR A 336 1.99 -21.05 -19.69
C TYR A 336 2.61 -20.56 -18.38
N TYR A 337 1.74 -20.27 -17.42
CA TYR A 337 2.04 -20.05 -16.03
C TYR A 337 1.23 -21.03 -15.19
N THR A 338 1.85 -21.58 -14.14
CA THR A 338 1.10 -22.26 -13.09
C THR A 338 1.66 -21.92 -11.72
N SER A 339 0.78 -21.88 -10.73
CA SER A 339 1.14 -21.72 -9.34
C SER A 339 0.32 -22.63 -8.46
N VAL A 340 0.86 -22.95 -7.29
CA VAL A 340 0.13 -23.68 -6.25
C VAL A 340 0.38 -23.03 -4.90
N ARG A 341 -0.69 -22.80 -4.15
CA ARG A 341 -0.62 -22.35 -2.75
C ARG A 341 -1.14 -23.43 -1.82
N GLY A 342 -0.25 -23.93 -0.98
CA GLY A 342 -0.60 -24.75 0.18
C GLY A 342 -0.60 -23.94 1.47
N THR A 343 -0.82 -24.64 2.57
CA THR A 343 -0.60 -24.14 3.93
C THR A 343 0.04 -25.22 4.78
N SER A 344 0.71 -24.79 5.86
CA SER A 344 1.28 -25.67 6.87
C SER A 344 0.98 -25.13 8.26
N ASN A 345 1.52 -25.76 9.29
CA ASN A 345 1.53 -25.22 10.66
C ASN A 345 2.32 -23.90 10.81
N ARG A 346 2.95 -23.40 9.74
CA ARG A 346 3.71 -22.13 9.73
C ARG A 346 2.97 -20.98 9.05
N THR A 347 1.98 -21.28 8.22
CA THR A 347 1.38 -20.36 7.26
C THR A 347 -0.13 -20.42 7.33
N VAL A 348 -0.79 -19.37 6.87
CA VAL A 348 -2.25 -19.34 6.71
C VAL A 348 -2.61 -19.05 5.26
N GLY A 349 -3.81 -19.43 4.85
CA GLY A 349 -4.40 -19.04 3.56
C GLY A 349 -4.69 -17.54 3.45
N ASN A 350 -5.52 -17.16 2.48
CA ASN A 350 -6.04 -15.80 2.41
C ASN A 350 -6.97 -15.55 3.61
N GLU A 351 -6.82 -14.42 4.30
CA GLU A 351 -7.70 -14.07 5.42
C GLU A 351 -9.07 -13.58 4.93
N SER A 352 -10.01 -13.62 5.86
CA SER A 352 -11.11 -12.67 5.94
C SER A 352 -10.81 -11.67 7.04
N LEU A 353 -11.10 -10.39 6.85
CA LEU A 353 -10.97 -9.43 7.94
C LEU A 353 -11.81 -8.20 7.63
N LYS A 354 -12.46 -7.64 8.66
CA LYS A 354 -13.25 -6.41 8.55
C LYS A 354 -14.28 -6.46 7.41
N GLY A 355 -14.90 -7.62 7.17
CA GLY A 355 -15.95 -7.82 6.16
C GLY A 355 -15.46 -8.12 4.73
N ALA A 356 -14.15 -8.12 4.47
CA ALA A 356 -13.56 -8.55 3.19
C ALA A 356 -13.08 -10.01 3.26
N GLY A 357 -12.94 -10.67 2.11
CA GLY A 357 -12.37 -12.03 2.02
C GLY A 357 -13.23 -13.14 2.61
N LYS A 358 -14.56 -12.96 2.72
CA LYS A 358 -15.47 -13.92 3.38
C LYS A 358 -15.52 -15.31 2.74
N LEU A 359 -15.02 -15.45 1.51
CA LEU A 359 -15.01 -16.70 0.76
C LEU A 359 -13.62 -17.33 0.67
N SER A 360 -12.62 -16.77 1.36
CA SER A 360 -11.21 -17.17 1.28
C SER A 360 -10.87 -18.54 1.86
N TYR A 361 -11.80 -19.23 2.53
CA TYR A 361 -11.50 -20.38 3.40
C TYR A 361 -10.59 -21.43 2.75
N HIS A 362 -10.88 -21.81 1.51
CA HIS A 362 -10.13 -22.85 0.79
C HIS A 362 -8.97 -22.34 -0.08
N MET A 363 -8.64 -21.04 -0.02
CA MET A 363 -7.60 -20.44 -0.88
C MET A 363 -6.18 -20.93 -0.55
N GLY A 364 -5.98 -21.60 0.59
CA GLY A 364 -4.72 -22.20 1.02
C GLY A 364 -4.66 -23.72 0.88
N ASP A 365 -5.67 -24.36 0.28
CA ASP A 365 -5.84 -25.82 0.31
C ASP A 365 -5.28 -26.50 -0.95
N GLY A 366 -4.15 -26.01 -1.46
CA GLY A 366 -3.54 -26.54 -2.68
C GLY A 366 -4.19 -26.00 -3.96
N VAL A 367 -4.71 -24.77 -3.92
CA VAL A 367 -5.28 -24.14 -5.13
C VAL A 367 -4.21 -24.04 -6.20
N ASN A 368 -4.48 -24.57 -7.39
CA ASN A 368 -3.58 -24.56 -8.53
C ASN A 368 -4.12 -23.68 -9.65
N MET A 369 -3.49 -22.52 -9.86
CA MET A 369 -3.82 -21.64 -10.97
C MET A 369 -3.07 -22.09 -12.23
N VAL A 370 -3.75 -22.18 -13.37
CA VAL A 370 -3.13 -22.53 -14.66
C VAL A 370 -3.58 -21.52 -15.71
N LEU A 371 -2.62 -20.86 -16.36
CA LEU A 371 -2.85 -19.83 -17.36
C LEU A 371 -2.03 -20.10 -18.61
N HIS A 372 -2.62 -19.87 -19.79
CA HIS A 372 -1.96 -19.86 -21.09
C HIS A 372 -1.94 -18.45 -21.69
N HIS A 373 -3.04 -17.72 -21.60
CA HIS A 373 -3.21 -16.37 -22.13
C HIS A 373 -3.06 -15.28 -21.06
N GLY A 374 -3.30 -15.64 -19.79
CA GLY A 374 -3.18 -14.74 -18.64
C GLY A 374 -4.51 -14.13 -18.19
N ASP A 375 -5.60 -14.36 -18.90
CA ASP A 375 -6.92 -13.81 -18.62
C ASP A 375 -8.00 -14.89 -18.38
N GLU A 376 -7.62 -16.16 -18.26
CA GLU A 376 -8.53 -17.30 -18.03
C GLU A 376 -9.50 -17.09 -16.84
N TYR A 377 -9.07 -16.30 -15.85
CA TYR A 377 -9.82 -16.05 -14.62
C TYR A 377 -10.26 -14.59 -14.48
N ALA A 378 -10.11 -13.74 -15.50
CA ALA A 378 -10.22 -12.29 -15.40
C ALA A 378 -11.49 -11.79 -14.69
N THR A 379 -12.63 -12.46 -14.91
CA THR A 379 -13.94 -12.09 -14.35
C THR A 379 -14.58 -13.20 -13.51
N ILE A 380 -13.82 -14.21 -13.06
CA ILE A 380 -14.41 -15.40 -12.42
C ILE A 380 -14.89 -15.14 -10.98
N LEU A 381 -14.30 -14.18 -10.27
CA LEU A 381 -14.50 -13.96 -8.82
C LEU A 381 -15.99 -13.93 -8.38
N PRO A 382 -16.93 -13.24 -9.06
CA PRO A 382 -18.33 -13.19 -8.64
C PRO A 382 -19.07 -14.54 -8.76
N VAL A 383 -18.63 -15.40 -9.67
CA VAL A 383 -19.31 -16.65 -10.02
C VAL A 383 -18.51 -17.89 -9.63
N TRP A 384 -17.32 -17.71 -9.04
CA TRP A 384 -16.45 -18.81 -8.65
C TRP A 384 -17.16 -19.67 -7.61
N ASN A 385 -17.23 -20.97 -7.84
CA ASN A 385 -17.61 -21.90 -6.80
C ASN A 385 -16.40 -22.11 -5.86
N TRP A 386 -16.46 -21.50 -4.67
CA TRP A 386 -15.41 -21.51 -3.67
C TRP A 386 -15.17 -22.86 -2.98
N ARG A 387 -15.95 -23.90 -3.32
CA ARG A 387 -15.68 -25.31 -2.97
C ARG A 387 -15.18 -26.14 -4.15
N ARG A 388 -14.99 -25.51 -5.31
CA ARG A 388 -14.45 -26.13 -6.53
C ARG A 388 -13.33 -25.26 -7.09
N LEU A 389 -12.43 -24.85 -6.19
CA LEU A 389 -11.23 -24.14 -6.58
C LEU A 389 -10.32 -25.12 -7.36
N PRO A 390 -9.67 -24.68 -8.44
CA PRO A 390 -8.76 -25.50 -9.23
C PRO A 390 -7.72 -26.22 -8.36
N GLY A 391 -7.51 -27.52 -8.58
CA GLY A 391 -6.50 -28.33 -7.87
C GLY A 391 -6.87 -28.82 -6.46
N THR A 392 -7.95 -28.30 -5.86
CA THR A 392 -8.30 -28.62 -4.47
C THR A 392 -9.07 -29.93 -4.31
N THR A 393 -8.98 -30.54 -3.13
CA THR A 393 -9.87 -31.64 -2.68
C THR A 393 -10.69 -31.15 -1.49
N ILE A 394 -11.96 -30.83 -1.73
CA ILE A 394 -12.84 -30.15 -0.75
C ILE A 394 -14.16 -30.91 -0.60
N GLU A 395 -14.61 -31.09 0.64
CA GLU A 395 -15.95 -31.63 0.94
C GLU A 395 -17.05 -30.72 0.37
N GLN A 396 -17.95 -31.29 -0.44
CA GLN A 396 -19.02 -30.53 -1.11
C GLN A 396 -20.22 -30.28 -0.18
N ARG A 397 -20.00 -29.47 0.85
CA ARG A 397 -21.02 -29.05 1.82
C ARG A 397 -21.86 -27.87 1.31
N THR A 398 -23.01 -27.64 1.94
CA THR A 398 -23.96 -26.56 1.61
C THR A 398 -24.00 -25.44 2.65
N ASP A 399 -23.30 -25.59 3.76
CA ASP A 399 -23.20 -24.57 4.80
C ASP A 399 -22.37 -23.35 4.37
N ALA A 400 -22.44 -22.27 5.15
CA ALA A 400 -21.57 -21.12 4.92
C ALA A 400 -20.09 -21.53 5.08
N LEU A 401 -19.20 -20.95 4.27
CA LEU A 401 -17.76 -21.13 4.48
C LEU A 401 -17.35 -20.47 5.80
N PRO A 402 -16.48 -21.11 6.60
CA PRO A 402 -15.91 -20.48 7.78
C PRO A 402 -15.14 -19.21 7.42
N LEU A 403 -15.17 -18.23 8.33
CA LEU A 403 -14.33 -17.04 8.21
C LEU A 403 -12.91 -17.35 8.67
N VAL A 404 -11.93 -16.82 7.95
CA VAL A 404 -10.50 -16.89 8.29
C VAL A 404 -10.08 -15.57 8.93
N GLU A 405 -10.69 -15.22 10.06
CA GLU A 405 -10.54 -13.89 10.69
C GLU A 405 -9.09 -13.59 11.09
N GLY A 406 -8.41 -12.70 10.36
CA GLY A 406 -7.00 -12.39 10.63
C GLY A 406 -6.06 -13.60 10.44
N GLY A 407 -6.48 -14.63 9.70
CA GLY A 407 -5.76 -15.91 9.60
C GLY A 407 -6.26 -17.01 10.54
N THR A 408 -7.16 -16.71 11.49
CA THR A 408 -7.66 -17.69 12.46
C THR A 408 -8.32 -18.87 11.74
N GLY A 409 -7.93 -20.10 12.10
CA GLY A 409 -8.47 -21.31 11.50
C GLY A 409 -8.09 -21.54 10.03
N GLY A 410 -7.20 -20.73 9.47
CA GLY A 410 -6.71 -20.85 8.09
C GLY A 410 -5.33 -21.51 7.96
N ALA A 411 -4.78 -22.04 9.05
CA ALA A 411 -3.51 -22.75 9.05
C ALA A 411 -3.68 -24.22 8.68
N GLY A 412 -2.68 -24.79 8.00
CA GLY A 412 -2.67 -26.20 7.64
C GLY A 412 -2.39 -27.08 8.86
N GLY A 413 -3.00 -28.28 8.90
CA GLY A 413 -2.81 -29.25 9.99
C GLY A 413 -1.49 -30.04 9.98
N THR A 414 -0.62 -29.80 8.98
CA THR A 414 0.62 -30.55 8.76
C THR A 414 1.83 -29.62 8.68
N SER A 415 3.02 -30.12 9.05
CA SER A 415 4.29 -29.43 8.78
C SER A 415 4.79 -29.65 7.35
N TYR A 416 4.24 -30.64 6.64
CA TYR A 416 4.68 -31.05 5.31
C TYR A 416 3.95 -30.26 4.22
N ALA A 417 4.45 -29.06 3.95
CA ALA A 417 4.13 -28.27 2.77
C ALA A 417 5.40 -27.59 2.30
N GLY A 418 5.67 -27.63 1.00
CA GLY A 418 6.93 -27.17 0.42
C GLY A 418 7.15 -27.70 -0.98
N GLY A 419 8.34 -27.46 -1.52
CA GLY A 419 8.79 -27.94 -2.82
C GLY A 419 10.31 -27.80 -2.96
N VAL A 420 10.89 -28.51 -3.92
CA VAL A 420 12.27 -28.33 -4.35
C VAL A 420 12.28 -27.45 -5.59
N SER A 421 13.34 -26.68 -5.81
CA SER A 421 13.46 -25.88 -7.03
C SER A 421 14.93 -25.69 -7.37
N ASP A 422 15.28 -25.88 -8.64
CA ASP A 422 16.60 -25.51 -9.19
C ASP A 422 16.59 -24.14 -9.89
N GLY A 423 15.49 -23.39 -9.76
CA GLY A 423 15.26 -22.11 -10.46
C GLY A 423 14.61 -22.27 -11.84
N ARG A 424 14.61 -23.47 -12.42
CA ARG A 424 13.99 -23.77 -13.72
C ARG A 424 12.90 -24.84 -13.61
N TYR A 425 13.14 -25.91 -12.86
CA TYR A 425 12.26 -27.04 -12.57
C TYR A 425 12.16 -27.25 -11.06
N GLY A 426 11.16 -28.03 -10.63
CA GLY A 426 10.90 -28.31 -9.23
C GLY A 426 9.60 -29.07 -9.02
#